data_AF-A0A258HJ37-F1
#
_entry.id   AF-A0A258HJ37-F1
#
_cell.length_a   1.000
_cell.length_b   1.000
_cell.length_c   1.000
_cell.angle_alpha   90.00
_cell.angle_beta   90.00
_cell.angle_gamma   90.00
#
_symmetry.space_group_name_H-M   'P 1'
#
loop_
_entity.id
_entity.type
_entity.pdbx_description
1 polymer ?
#
loop_
_entity_poly.entity_id
_entity_poly.type
_entity_poly.pdbx_seq_one_letter_code
_entity_poly.pdbx_strand_id
1 'polypeptide(L)'
;MSRRSAPLTASLASIATIRTAGPVMPASLAAIVTPAPQAGPLSTPALPPSSSRAAAPVAEMTREDFWRETFPEMTICGAVQDDDDFNEISPNRLAMVSERLRVEGYFQEADPELVRLSGLLSLAIDRAASLSIPPVFVFLFDEAWRVFNRQKQTLASILGDDYQVMPAFWAWRIDPQAGEAGWRPHRDLGARGLRADGTPKLVNAWVPLTEASPANGCMYILPANRDPVYGTADEKNWKVDYPSIRALPGKPGDWFCWNQAVLHWGGQTSQFCHEPRMSIALEFQRGDEPAFNKPLLGTLPNLGFEDRLKMVAKQILQFQHMYALPQSMRDLATQIVG
;
A
#
# COMPACT_ATOMS: atom_id res chain seq x y z
N MET A 1 -27.42 -34.07 65.22
CA MET A 1 -26.15 -34.17 66.00
C MET A 1 -25.10 -33.41 65.21
N SER A 2 -24.84 -32.11 65.46
CA SER A 2 -24.16 -31.52 66.64
C SER A 2 -22.72 -32.07 66.66
N ARG A 3 -21.63 -31.32 66.44
CA ARG A 3 -21.21 -29.98 66.88
C ARG A 3 -20.11 -29.46 65.93
N ARG A 4 -20.12 -28.18 65.49
CA ARG A 4 -19.50 -26.99 66.13
C ARG A 4 -17.96 -27.12 66.19
N SER A 5 -17.11 -26.13 65.95
CA SER A 5 -17.24 -24.67 66.08
C SER A 5 -15.92 -24.01 65.60
N ALA A 6 -16.01 -22.89 64.89
CA ALA A 6 -14.96 -21.85 64.80
C ALA A 6 -14.85 -21.09 66.15
N PRO A 7 -14.26 -19.88 66.24
CA PRO A 7 -13.01 -19.26 65.73
C PRO A 7 -12.16 -18.77 66.95
N LEU A 8 -11.13 -17.92 66.79
CA LEU A 8 -10.67 -16.87 67.75
C LEU A 8 -9.39 -16.17 67.21
N THR A 9 -9.49 -14.92 66.71
CA THR A 9 -9.14 -13.61 67.35
C THR A 9 -7.64 -13.33 67.43
N ALA A 10 -7.08 -12.36 66.68
CA ALA A 10 -7.12 -10.89 66.81
C ALA A 10 -6.05 -10.33 67.76
N SER A 11 -5.20 -9.41 67.26
CA SER A 11 -4.94 -8.12 67.91
C SER A 11 -4.17 -7.14 67.01
N LEU A 12 -4.68 -5.91 66.99
CA LEU A 12 -4.14 -4.67 66.43
C LEU A 12 -3.11 -4.01 67.38
N ALA A 13 -2.15 -3.29 66.79
CA ALA A 13 -1.49 -2.03 67.25
C ALA A 13 -0.23 -1.82 66.37
N SER A 14 0.18 -0.67 65.85
CA SER A 14 -0.19 0.72 66.12
C SER A 14 0.11 1.59 64.90
N ILE A 15 -0.66 2.67 64.82
CA ILE A 15 -0.56 3.82 63.91
C ILE A 15 0.68 4.66 64.25
N ALA A 16 1.44 5.09 63.24
CA ALA A 16 2.31 6.26 63.34
C ALA A 16 2.25 7.08 62.05
N THR A 17 1.59 8.22 62.18
CA THR A 17 1.48 9.38 61.30
C THR A 17 2.83 9.83 60.74
N ILE A 18 2.96 9.97 59.42
CA ILE A 18 4.01 10.82 58.81
C ILE A 18 3.33 12.00 58.12
N ARG A 19 3.58 13.17 58.71
CA ARG A 19 3.19 14.49 58.23
C ARG A 19 4.04 14.90 57.03
N THR A 20 3.38 15.63 56.14
CA THR A 20 3.90 16.47 55.06
C THR A 20 4.98 17.45 55.51
N ALA A 21 6.09 17.51 54.78
CA ALA A 21 6.98 18.66 54.68
C ALA A 21 7.58 18.68 53.26
N GLY A 22 7.23 19.69 52.47
CA GLY A 22 7.79 19.88 51.13
C GLY A 22 9.22 20.43 51.18
N PRO A 23 10.03 20.23 50.12
CA PRO A 23 11.31 20.91 50.01
C PRO A 23 11.14 22.27 49.33
N VAL A 24 11.70 23.26 50.03
CA VAL A 24 11.92 24.65 49.61
C VAL A 24 12.96 24.69 48.49
N MET A 25 12.66 25.41 47.42
CA MET A 25 13.58 25.76 46.33
C MET A 25 14.65 26.76 46.81
N PRO A 26 15.94 26.59 46.47
CA PRO A 26 16.89 27.68 46.51
C PRO A 26 16.91 28.46 45.18
N ALA A 27 17.14 29.76 45.31
CA ALA A 27 17.12 30.75 44.26
C ALA A 27 18.39 30.75 43.38
N SER A 28 18.16 31.10 42.11
CA SER A 28 18.98 31.95 41.22
C SER A 28 20.48 31.66 41.05
N LEU A 29 20.83 31.18 39.86
CA LEU A 29 22.11 31.47 39.21
C LEU A 29 21.82 31.81 37.74
N ALA A 30 21.96 33.09 37.42
CA ALA A 30 21.83 33.65 36.08
C ALA A 30 22.99 33.16 35.21
N ALA A 31 22.68 32.34 34.20
CA ALA A 31 23.58 32.07 33.10
C ALA A 31 23.28 33.04 31.95
N ILE A 32 24.28 33.82 31.59
CA ILE A 32 24.29 34.77 30.48
C ILE A 32 24.10 34.00 29.18
N VAL A 33 22.96 34.22 28.50
CA VAL A 33 22.73 33.76 27.13
C VAL A 33 23.35 34.80 26.19
N THR A 34 24.48 34.47 25.58
CA THR A 34 24.98 35.16 24.39
C THR A 34 24.19 34.68 23.16
N PRO A 35 23.72 35.58 22.28
CA PRO A 35 23.04 35.18 21.05
C PRO A 35 24.06 34.58 20.07
N ALA A 36 23.71 33.43 19.49
CA ALA A 36 24.45 32.81 18.40
C ALA A 36 24.44 33.71 17.14
N PRO A 37 25.52 33.71 16.34
CA PRO A 37 25.59 34.52 15.13
C PRO A 37 24.58 34.01 14.08
N GLN A 38 23.86 34.94 13.45
CA GLN A 38 23.01 34.64 12.30
C GLN A 38 23.87 34.12 11.14
N ALA A 39 23.70 32.84 10.80
CA ALA A 39 24.26 32.27 9.58
C ALA A 39 23.47 32.80 8.38
N GLY A 40 24.14 33.55 7.51
CA GLY A 40 23.60 33.93 6.21
C GLY A 40 23.32 32.71 5.32
N PRO A 41 22.58 32.89 4.21
CA PRO A 41 22.20 31.77 3.35
C PRO A 41 23.46 31.14 2.74
N LEU A 42 23.70 29.88 3.08
CA LEU A 42 24.72 29.05 2.46
C LEU A 42 24.21 28.62 1.09
N SER A 43 24.83 29.15 0.03
CA SER A 43 24.64 28.68 -1.33
C SER A 43 25.02 27.20 -1.42
N THR A 44 24.02 26.35 -1.66
CA THR A 44 24.23 24.94 -2.00
C THR A 44 24.86 24.83 -3.40
N PRO A 45 25.88 23.97 -3.60
CA PRO A 45 26.39 23.70 -4.93
C PRO A 45 25.31 22.93 -5.72
N ALA A 46 24.98 23.43 -6.91
CA ALA A 46 24.06 22.77 -7.82
C ALA A 46 24.58 21.37 -8.18
N LEU A 47 23.72 20.35 -7.99
CA LEU A 47 23.92 19.02 -8.55
C LEU A 47 24.02 19.15 -10.09
N PRO A 48 24.91 18.40 -10.75
CA PRO A 48 24.96 18.38 -12.20
C PRO A 48 23.62 17.90 -12.76
N PRO A 49 23.11 18.49 -13.85
CA PRO A 49 21.83 18.10 -14.42
C PRO A 49 21.91 16.63 -14.85
N SER A 50 20.93 15.83 -14.40
CA SER A 50 20.64 14.53 -15.01
C SER A 50 20.52 14.76 -16.51
N SER A 51 21.26 14.01 -17.34
CA SER A 51 21.14 14.08 -18.79
C SER A 51 19.66 13.90 -19.16
N SER A 52 18.98 15.00 -19.51
CA SER A 52 17.56 14.97 -19.82
C SER A 52 17.39 14.19 -21.11
N ARG A 53 17.02 12.92 -21.02
CA ARG A 53 16.39 12.25 -22.16
C ARG A 53 15.14 13.05 -22.50
N ALA A 54 14.93 13.31 -23.79
CA ALA A 54 13.70 13.96 -24.23
C ALA A 54 12.51 13.11 -23.79
N ALA A 55 11.43 13.76 -23.33
CA ALA A 55 10.19 13.08 -23.00
C ALA A 55 9.73 12.23 -24.21
N ALA A 56 9.24 11.02 -23.94
CA ALA A 56 8.71 10.18 -25.00
C ALA A 56 7.50 10.87 -25.64
N PRO A 57 7.42 10.97 -26.98
CA PRO A 57 6.23 11.49 -27.62
C PRO A 57 5.03 10.62 -27.26
N VAL A 58 3.94 11.25 -26.83
CA VAL A 58 2.69 10.58 -26.41
C VAL A 58 2.17 9.61 -27.48
N ALA A 59 2.37 9.94 -28.76
CA ALA A 59 1.98 9.08 -29.88
C ALA A 59 2.72 7.73 -29.90
N GLU A 60 4.01 7.71 -29.53
CA GLU A 60 4.82 6.48 -29.53
C GLU A 60 4.33 5.47 -28.49
N MET A 61 3.72 5.94 -27.39
CA MET A 61 3.21 5.10 -26.30
C MET A 61 2.07 4.16 -26.73
N THR A 62 1.49 4.37 -27.92
CA THR A 62 0.47 3.49 -28.49
C THR A 62 1.03 2.34 -29.33
N ARG A 63 2.33 2.32 -29.60
CA ARG A 63 2.95 1.33 -30.47
C ARG A 63 3.70 0.27 -29.65
N GLU A 64 3.44 -0.99 -29.93
CA GLU A 64 4.07 -2.11 -29.21
C GLU A 64 5.60 -2.15 -29.40
N ASP A 65 6.09 -1.84 -30.61
CA ASP A 65 7.52 -1.81 -30.93
C ASP A 65 8.29 -0.80 -30.08
N PHE A 66 7.73 0.39 -29.84
CA PHE A 66 8.28 1.38 -28.92
C PHE A 66 8.55 0.79 -27.53
N TRP A 67 7.60 0.03 -26.98
CA TRP A 67 7.76 -0.58 -25.66
C TRP A 67 8.80 -1.69 -25.66
N ARG A 68 8.84 -2.53 -26.70
CA ARG A 68 9.83 -3.61 -26.83
C ARG A 68 11.25 -3.06 -26.98
N GLU A 69 11.43 -1.98 -27.73
CA GLU A 69 12.73 -1.33 -27.93
C GLU A 69 13.19 -0.55 -26.70
N THR A 70 12.25 0.11 -26.01
CA THR A 70 12.56 0.95 -24.84
C THR A 70 12.81 0.11 -23.58
N PHE A 71 12.18 -1.06 -23.48
CA PHE A 71 12.25 -1.97 -22.32
C PHE A 71 12.61 -3.40 -22.76
N PRO A 72 13.79 -3.62 -23.37
CA PRO A 72 14.18 -4.92 -23.92
C PRO A 72 14.31 -6.04 -22.88
N GLU A 73 14.41 -5.70 -21.59
CA GLU A 73 14.43 -6.64 -20.48
C GLU A 73 13.03 -7.11 -20.03
N MET A 74 11.97 -6.46 -20.50
CA MET A 74 10.59 -6.73 -20.09
C MET A 74 9.85 -7.56 -21.15
N THR A 75 8.87 -8.34 -20.71
CA THR A 75 8.08 -9.19 -21.61
C THR A 75 6.72 -8.57 -21.88
N ILE A 76 6.29 -8.54 -23.14
CA ILE A 76 4.95 -8.10 -23.55
C ILE A 76 4.23 -9.26 -24.23
N CYS A 77 3.05 -9.60 -23.70
CA CYS A 77 2.15 -10.60 -24.24
C CYS A 77 2.77 -11.99 -24.38
N GLY A 78 3.76 -12.31 -23.55
CA GLY A 78 4.07 -13.70 -23.24
C GLY A 78 2.88 -14.30 -22.49
N ALA A 79 2.57 -15.57 -22.76
CA ALA A 79 1.63 -16.28 -21.90
C ALA A 79 2.17 -16.20 -20.46
N VAL A 80 1.36 -15.65 -19.54
CA VAL A 80 1.61 -15.85 -18.12
C VAL A 80 1.24 -17.31 -17.90
N GLN A 81 2.26 -18.17 -17.98
CA GLN A 81 2.09 -19.56 -17.62
C GLN A 81 1.81 -19.62 -16.13
N ASP A 82 1.02 -20.61 -15.73
CA ASP A 82 1.03 -20.99 -14.33
C ASP A 82 2.46 -21.41 -14.02
N ASP A 83 3.20 -20.58 -13.28
CA ASP A 83 4.58 -20.88 -12.92
C ASP A 83 4.60 -22.26 -12.25
N ASP A 84 5.25 -23.25 -12.86
CA ASP A 84 5.34 -24.60 -12.27
C ASP A 84 6.06 -24.59 -10.89
N ASP A 85 6.69 -23.46 -10.52
CA ASP A 85 7.41 -23.23 -9.27
C ASP A 85 6.53 -22.61 -8.15
N PHE A 86 5.23 -22.93 -8.13
CA PHE A 86 4.36 -22.62 -6.99
C PHE A 86 4.66 -23.56 -5.83
N ASN A 87 5.35 -23.05 -4.82
CA ASN A 87 5.38 -23.72 -3.52
C ASN A 87 3.97 -23.72 -2.93
N GLU A 88 3.44 -24.91 -2.66
CA GLU A 88 2.15 -25.08 -2.01
C GLU A 88 2.14 -24.38 -0.65
N ILE A 89 1.15 -23.52 -0.43
CA ILE A 89 0.98 -22.82 0.84
C ILE A 89 0.25 -23.76 1.81
N SER A 90 0.86 -24.02 2.97
CA SER A 90 0.27 -24.93 3.93
C SER A 90 -1.13 -24.48 4.39
N PRO A 91 -2.07 -25.41 4.64
CA PRO A 91 -3.42 -25.07 5.10
C PRO A 91 -3.43 -24.21 6.37
N ASN A 92 -2.49 -24.44 7.28
CA ASN A 92 -2.33 -23.64 8.50
C ASN A 92 -1.95 -22.18 8.19
N ARG A 93 -1.10 -21.95 7.19
CA ARG A 93 -0.75 -20.58 6.77
C ARG A 93 -1.95 -19.89 6.13
N LEU A 94 -2.67 -20.57 5.24
CA LEU A 94 -3.89 -20.03 4.62
C LEU A 94 -4.95 -19.68 5.68
N ALA A 95 -5.17 -20.55 6.66
CA ALA A 95 -6.10 -20.29 7.77
C ALA A 95 -5.68 -19.06 8.59
N MET A 96 -4.38 -18.90 8.86
CA MET A 96 -3.86 -17.74 9.58
C MET A 96 -4.01 -16.44 8.79
N VAL A 97 -3.79 -16.48 7.47
CA VAL A 97 -4.01 -15.33 6.59
C VAL A 97 -5.49 -14.91 6.58
N SER A 98 -6.40 -15.87 6.41
CA SER A 98 -7.84 -15.59 6.45
C SER A 98 -8.28 -15.03 7.81
N GLU A 99 -7.71 -15.54 8.91
CA GLU A 99 -8.02 -15.03 10.26
C GLU A 99 -7.48 -13.61 10.48
N ARG A 100 -6.26 -13.29 10.03
CA ARG A 100 -5.73 -11.92 10.08
C ARG A 100 -6.58 -10.95 9.28
N LEU A 101 -6.98 -11.35 8.07
CA LEU A 101 -7.85 -10.53 7.24
C LEU A 101 -9.22 -10.32 7.90
N ARG A 102 -9.78 -11.33 8.56
CA ARG A 102 -11.06 -11.24 9.28
C ARG A 102 -10.98 -10.32 10.51
N VAL A 103 -9.91 -10.44 11.30
CA VAL A 103 -9.76 -9.70 12.57
C VAL A 103 -9.25 -8.29 12.34
N GLU A 104 -8.19 -8.13 11.55
CA GLU A 104 -7.49 -6.86 11.39
C GLU A 104 -7.82 -6.17 10.07
N GLY A 105 -8.48 -6.86 9.14
CA GLY A 105 -8.83 -6.31 7.83
C GLY A 105 -7.68 -6.32 6.82
N TYR A 106 -6.49 -6.77 7.24
CA TYR A 106 -5.31 -6.85 6.38
C TYR A 106 -4.33 -7.94 6.84
N PHE A 107 -3.36 -8.24 5.98
CA PHE A 107 -2.19 -9.04 6.32
C PHE A 107 -0.98 -8.67 5.45
N GLN A 108 0.19 -9.18 5.84
CA GLN A 108 1.45 -9.10 5.10
C GLN A 108 2.02 -10.52 4.96
N GLU A 109 2.52 -10.84 3.77
CA GLU A 109 3.24 -12.07 3.46
C GLU A 109 4.47 -11.74 2.59
N ALA A 110 5.28 -12.75 2.29
CA ALA A 110 6.45 -12.59 1.43
C ALA A 110 6.58 -13.78 0.47
N ASP A 111 7.13 -13.51 -0.71
CA ASP A 111 7.45 -14.50 -1.72
C ASP A 111 8.81 -14.16 -2.34
N PRO A 112 9.81 -15.05 -2.25
CA PRO A 112 11.14 -14.82 -2.78
C PRO A 112 11.17 -14.44 -4.27
N GLU A 113 10.25 -14.96 -5.08
CA GLU A 113 10.22 -14.64 -6.52
C GLU A 113 9.84 -13.18 -6.78
N LEU A 114 9.07 -12.58 -5.87
CA LEU A 114 8.76 -11.15 -5.95
C LEU A 114 9.99 -10.27 -5.79
N VAL A 115 11.08 -10.75 -5.17
CA VAL A 115 12.34 -9.97 -5.12
C VAL A 115 12.86 -9.71 -6.53
N ARG A 116 12.87 -10.75 -7.37
CA ARG A 116 13.34 -10.66 -8.76
C ARG A 116 12.41 -9.80 -9.61
N LEU A 117 11.10 -10.05 -9.53
CA LEU A 117 10.09 -9.29 -10.26
C LEU A 117 10.06 -7.81 -9.85
N SER A 118 10.17 -7.52 -8.55
CA SER A 118 10.27 -6.15 -8.04
C SER A 118 11.47 -5.41 -8.62
N GLY A 119 12.63 -6.06 -8.73
CA GLY A 119 13.83 -5.46 -9.33
C GLY A 119 13.66 -5.11 -10.81
N LEU A 120 13.01 -5.96 -11.61
CA LEU A 120 12.71 -5.65 -13.02
C LEU A 120 11.74 -4.48 -13.14
N LEU A 121 10.66 -4.52 -12.36
CA LEU A 121 9.63 -3.49 -12.41
C LEU A 121 10.13 -2.13 -11.89
N SER A 122 10.96 -2.09 -10.85
CA SER A 122 11.54 -0.82 -10.37
C SER A 122 12.44 -0.17 -11.42
N LEU A 123 13.27 -0.96 -12.11
CA LEU A 123 14.10 -0.48 -13.22
C LEU A 123 13.24 0.07 -14.38
N ALA A 124 12.15 -0.62 -14.70
CA ALA A 124 11.20 -0.16 -15.71
C ALA A 124 10.52 1.16 -15.29
N ILE A 125 10.09 1.30 -14.02
CA ILE A 125 9.49 2.54 -13.51
C ILE A 125 10.47 3.70 -13.56
N ASP A 126 11.73 3.52 -13.14
CA ASP A 126 12.72 4.59 -13.21
C ASP A 126 13.06 4.98 -14.65
N ARG A 127 13.16 4.01 -15.57
CA ARG A 127 13.35 4.31 -16.99
C ARG A 127 12.14 5.08 -17.54
N ALA A 128 10.92 4.66 -17.21
CA ALA A 128 9.70 5.36 -17.60
C ALA A 128 9.69 6.80 -17.07
N ALA A 129 10.05 7.01 -15.80
CA ALA A 129 10.17 8.34 -15.21
C ALA A 129 11.18 9.23 -15.95
N SER A 130 12.32 8.67 -16.38
CA SER A 130 13.33 9.41 -17.18
C SER A 130 12.83 9.85 -18.56
N LEU A 131 11.72 9.26 -19.02
CA LEU A 131 11.04 9.55 -20.29
C LEU A 131 9.71 10.30 -20.10
N SER A 132 9.40 10.73 -18.87
CA SER A 132 8.11 11.34 -18.50
C SER A 132 6.89 10.44 -18.78
N ILE A 133 7.09 9.12 -18.72
CA ILE A 133 6.03 8.12 -18.86
C ILE A 133 5.46 7.80 -17.47
N PRO A 134 4.12 7.87 -17.27
CA PRO A 134 3.51 7.53 -15.98
C PRO A 134 3.79 6.07 -15.56
N PRO A 135 4.07 5.79 -14.28
CA PRO A 135 4.41 4.45 -13.82
C PRO A 135 3.35 3.38 -14.14
N VAL A 136 2.06 3.74 -14.22
CA VAL A 136 0.95 2.80 -14.47
C VAL A 136 1.13 1.99 -15.77
N PHE A 137 1.94 2.48 -16.72
CA PHE A 137 2.25 1.75 -17.95
C PHE A 137 3.06 0.47 -17.74
N VAL A 138 3.62 0.20 -16.54
CA VAL A 138 4.26 -1.10 -16.27
C VAL A 138 3.30 -2.28 -16.38
N PHE A 139 1.99 -2.06 -16.29
CA PHE A 139 0.97 -3.08 -16.53
C PHE A 139 0.83 -3.51 -18.01
N LEU A 140 1.59 -2.89 -18.92
CA LEU A 140 1.79 -3.44 -20.26
C LEU A 140 2.66 -4.71 -20.23
N PHE A 141 3.52 -4.87 -19.23
CA PHE A 141 4.48 -5.96 -19.13
C PHE A 141 3.94 -7.15 -18.34
N ASP A 142 4.35 -8.37 -18.71
CA ASP A 142 3.92 -9.62 -18.08
C ASP A 142 4.36 -9.70 -16.63
N GLU A 143 5.50 -9.11 -16.28
CA GLU A 143 6.09 -9.11 -14.95
C GLU A 143 5.13 -8.51 -13.91
N ALA A 144 4.38 -7.47 -14.26
CA ALA A 144 3.39 -6.87 -13.36
C ALA A 144 2.24 -7.84 -13.08
N TRP A 145 1.78 -8.61 -14.07
CA TRP A 145 0.73 -9.61 -13.92
C TRP A 145 1.24 -10.86 -13.18
N ARG A 146 2.48 -11.27 -13.43
CA ARG A 146 3.15 -12.38 -12.74
C ARG A 146 3.25 -12.11 -11.25
N VAL A 147 3.58 -10.87 -10.84
CA VAL A 147 3.56 -10.48 -9.42
C VAL A 147 2.27 -10.92 -8.77
N PHE A 148 1.12 -10.62 -9.38
CA PHE A 148 -0.18 -10.94 -8.80
C PHE A 148 -0.60 -12.40 -8.94
N ASN A 149 -0.21 -13.07 -10.03
CA ASN A 149 -0.44 -14.50 -10.18
C ASN A 149 0.25 -15.30 -9.06
N ARG A 150 1.40 -14.84 -8.58
CA ARG A 150 2.12 -15.46 -7.45
C ARG A 150 1.29 -15.54 -6.15
N GLN A 151 0.26 -14.72 -6.00
CA GLN A 151 -0.63 -14.75 -4.82
C GLN A 151 -1.89 -15.60 -5.01
N LYS A 152 -2.06 -16.31 -6.14
CA LYS A 152 -3.33 -16.98 -6.50
C LYS A 152 -3.89 -17.92 -5.43
N GLN A 153 -3.05 -18.73 -4.76
CA GLN A 153 -3.51 -19.68 -3.73
C GLN A 153 -4.09 -18.94 -2.51
N THR A 154 -3.43 -17.86 -2.09
CA THR A 154 -3.90 -17.02 -0.98
C THR A 154 -5.16 -16.25 -1.37
N LEU A 155 -5.24 -15.71 -2.59
CA LEU A 155 -6.42 -15.00 -3.07
C LEU A 155 -7.62 -15.95 -3.18
N ALA A 156 -7.43 -17.16 -3.71
CA ALA A 156 -8.46 -18.19 -3.78
C ALA A 156 -8.97 -18.61 -2.39
N SER A 157 -8.07 -18.74 -1.39
CA SER A 157 -8.50 -19.08 -0.02
C SER A 157 -9.34 -17.99 0.66
N ILE A 158 -9.30 -16.75 0.16
CA ILE A 158 -10.05 -15.61 0.69
C ILE A 158 -11.34 -15.39 -0.12
N LEU A 159 -11.23 -15.38 -1.44
CA LEU A 159 -12.29 -14.95 -2.37
C LEU A 159 -13.05 -16.10 -3.03
N GLY A 160 -12.58 -17.34 -2.91
CA GLY A 160 -13.06 -18.50 -3.67
C GLY A 160 -12.24 -18.74 -4.94
N ASP A 161 -12.23 -19.99 -5.44
CA ASP A 161 -11.44 -20.39 -6.61
C ASP A 161 -11.86 -19.68 -7.91
N ASP A 162 -13.08 -19.16 -7.95
CA ASP A 162 -13.65 -18.42 -9.08
C ASP A 162 -13.46 -16.90 -8.99
N TYR A 163 -12.57 -16.43 -8.10
CA TYR A 163 -12.27 -15.01 -7.98
C TYR A 163 -11.83 -14.40 -9.31
N GLN A 164 -12.11 -13.11 -9.48
CA GLN A 164 -11.88 -12.38 -10.71
C GLN A 164 -10.96 -11.20 -10.45
N VAL A 165 -10.11 -10.89 -11.44
CA VAL A 165 -9.27 -9.72 -11.41
C VAL A 165 -10.11 -8.50 -11.79
N MET A 166 -10.09 -7.47 -10.94
CA MET A 166 -10.76 -6.23 -11.25
C MET A 166 -9.88 -5.34 -12.11
N PRO A 167 -10.46 -4.57 -13.05
CA PRO A 167 -9.76 -3.57 -13.84
C PRO A 167 -9.56 -2.29 -13.00
N ALA A 168 -8.95 -2.45 -11.82
CA ALA A 168 -8.63 -1.43 -10.84
C ALA A 168 -7.21 -1.70 -10.33
N PHE A 169 -6.25 -0.97 -10.89
CA PHE A 169 -4.84 -1.12 -10.57
C PHE A 169 -4.10 0.19 -10.74
N TRP A 170 -2.96 0.30 -10.08
CA TRP A 170 -2.09 1.46 -10.20
C TRP A 170 -0.64 1.13 -9.90
N ALA A 171 0.26 2.01 -10.35
CA ALA A 171 1.66 1.99 -10.00
C ALA A 171 2.09 3.36 -9.49
N TRP A 172 2.87 3.39 -8.42
CA TRP A 172 3.37 4.62 -7.81
C TRP A 172 4.89 4.67 -7.92
N ARG A 173 5.41 5.87 -8.15
CA ARG A 173 6.76 6.31 -7.82
C ARG A 173 6.59 7.56 -6.98
N ILE A 174 6.87 7.47 -5.68
CA ILE A 174 6.75 8.59 -4.73
C ILE A 174 8.15 9.07 -4.41
N ASP A 175 8.45 10.31 -4.79
CA ASP A 175 9.76 10.93 -4.67
C ASP A 175 9.81 11.91 -3.48
N PRO A 176 10.53 11.56 -2.39
CA PRO A 176 10.73 12.46 -1.26
C PRO A 176 11.35 13.81 -1.63
N GLN A 177 12.20 13.86 -2.66
CA GLN A 177 12.88 15.08 -3.08
C GLN A 177 11.93 16.04 -3.81
N ALA A 178 10.83 15.52 -4.36
CA ALA A 178 9.74 16.31 -4.89
C ALA A 178 8.65 16.61 -3.84
N GLY A 179 8.83 16.16 -2.59
CA GLY A 179 7.85 16.33 -1.51
C GLY A 179 6.56 15.55 -1.71
N GLU A 180 6.59 14.51 -2.54
CA GLU A 180 5.41 13.73 -2.90
C GLU A 180 4.87 12.91 -1.72
N ALA A 181 3.65 12.43 -1.85
CA ALA A 181 3.00 11.62 -0.83
C ALA A 181 2.11 10.57 -1.48
N GLY A 182 1.78 9.53 -0.71
CA GLY A 182 0.71 8.61 -1.11
C GLY A 182 -0.67 9.25 -1.03
N TRP A 183 -1.69 8.47 -1.37
CA TRP A 183 -3.08 8.91 -1.26
C TRP A 183 -3.47 9.17 0.19
N ARG A 184 -4.30 10.18 0.42
CA ARG A 184 -4.84 10.57 1.74
C ARG A 184 -5.67 9.43 2.36
N PRO A 185 -5.94 9.43 3.68
CA PRO A 185 -6.82 8.47 4.33
C PRO A 185 -8.13 8.26 3.57
N HIS A 186 -8.46 7.00 3.28
CA HIS A 186 -9.70 6.61 2.62
C HIS A 186 -10.06 5.15 2.93
N ARG A 187 -11.32 4.80 2.63
CA ARG A 187 -11.79 3.44 2.42
C ARG A 187 -12.21 3.35 0.95
N ASP A 188 -11.83 2.30 0.25
CA ASP A 188 -12.12 2.19 -1.18
C ASP A 188 -13.62 2.02 -1.43
N LEU A 189 -14.26 1.07 -0.74
CA LEU A 189 -15.71 0.84 -0.82
C LEU A 189 -16.42 0.96 0.54
N GLY A 190 -15.69 0.88 1.65
CA GLY A 190 -16.29 0.83 2.98
C GLY A 190 -17.08 -0.46 3.20
N ALA A 191 -18.14 -0.39 4.00
CA ALA A 191 -19.01 -1.49 4.39
C ALA A 191 -19.64 -2.21 3.19
N ARG A 192 -19.78 -1.52 2.04
CA ARG A 192 -20.26 -2.14 0.80
C ARG A 192 -19.34 -3.22 0.25
N GLY A 193 -18.04 -3.15 0.59
CA GLY A 193 -17.03 -4.15 0.25
C GLY A 193 -17.08 -5.40 1.13
N LEU A 194 -17.98 -5.48 2.11
CA LEU A 194 -18.15 -6.61 3.02
C LEU A 194 -19.47 -7.35 2.75
N ARG A 195 -19.47 -8.65 3.07
CA ARG A 195 -20.65 -9.49 3.21
C ARG A 195 -21.29 -9.31 4.58
N ALA A 196 -22.50 -9.84 4.74
CA ALA A 196 -23.23 -9.79 6.00
C ALA A 196 -22.50 -10.49 7.16
N ASP A 197 -21.68 -11.50 6.87
CA ASP A 197 -20.85 -12.21 7.84
C ASP A 197 -19.50 -11.51 8.11
N GLY A 198 -19.25 -10.34 7.50
CA GLY A 198 -18.02 -9.57 7.61
C GLY A 198 -16.88 -10.05 6.70
N THR A 199 -17.07 -11.10 5.91
CA THR A 199 -16.06 -11.54 4.93
C THR A 199 -15.97 -10.55 3.76
N PRO A 200 -14.78 -10.40 3.14
CA PRO A 200 -14.59 -9.43 2.06
C PRO A 200 -15.22 -9.92 0.75
N LYS A 201 -15.86 -9.00 0.03
CA LYS A 201 -16.26 -9.19 -1.39
C LYS A 201 -15.11 -8.89 -2.35
N LEU A 202 -14.18 -8.06 -1.91
CA LEU A 202 -13.03 -7.60 -2.66
C LEU A 202 -11.84 -7.37 -1.75
N VAL A 203 -10.65 -7.55 -2.30
CA VAL A 203 -9.40 -7.17 -1.65
C VAL A 203 -8.50 -6.41 -2.62
N ASN A 204 -7.63 -5.58 -2.06
CA ASN A 204 -6.54 -4.94 -2.78
C ASN A 204 -5.22 -5.61 -2.36
N ALA A 205 -4.41 -6.03 -3.34
CA ALA A 205 -3.05 -6.48 -3.11
C ALA A 205 -2.08 -5.36 -3.49
N TRP A 206 -1.15 -5.01 -2.59
CA TRP A 206 -0.16 -3.97 -2.78
C TRP A 206 1.25 -4.54 -2.58
N VAL A 207 2.15 -4.23 -3.51
CA VAL A 207 3.50 -4.80 -3.56
C VAL A 207 4.54 -3.68 -3.62
N PRO A 208 5.44 -3.55 -2.62
CA PRO A 208 6.60 -2.68 -2.69
C PRO A 208 7.60 -3.21 -3.73
N LEU A 209 7.95 -2.36 -4.69
CA LEU A 209 8.98 -2.65 -5.70
C LEU A 209 10.36 -2.16 -5.24
N THR A 210 10.40 -1.12 -4.41
CA THR A 210 11.58 -0.67 -3.66
C THR A 210 11.29 -0.73 -2.16
N GLU A 211 12.29 -0.48 -1.30
CA GLU A 211 12.06 -0.37 0.13
C GLU A 211 11.03 0.73 0.43
N ALA A 212 9.99 0.37 1.18
CA ALA A 212 8.98 1.26 1.71
C ALA A 212 9.19 1.41 3.22
N SER A 213 9.45 2.63 3.66
CA SER A 213 9.67 3.01 5.05
C SER A 213 8.75 4.17 5.44
N PRO A 214 8.58 4.46 6.73
CA PRO A 214 7.89 5.68 7.16
C PRO A 214 8.49 6.95 6.55
N ALA A 215 9.82 6.96 6.29
CA ALA A 215 10.51 8.13 5.78
C ALA A 215 10.23 8.42 4.30
N ASN A 216 9.97 7.40 3.47
CA ASN A 216 9.60 7.57 2.06
C ASN A 216 8.12 7.27 1.76
N GLY A 217 7.28 7.26 2.80
CA GLY A 217 5.83 7.19 2.65
C GLY A 217 5.27 5.78 2.45
N CYS A 218 5.71 4.79 3.22
CA CYS A 218 5.07 3.47 3.29
C CYS A 218 3.56 3.55 3.59
N MET A 219 2.86 2.44 3.44
CA MET A 219 1.43 2.38 3.72
C MET A 219 1.16 2.52 5.23
N TYR A 220 0.01 3.06 5.57
CA TYR A 220 -0.53 3.13 6.92
C TYR A 220 -1.95 2.59 6.91
N ILE A 221 -2.36 1.99 8.01
CA ILE A 221 -3.68 1.39 8.17
C ILE A 221 -4.18 1.55 9.61
N LEU A 222 -5.50 1.68 9.76
CA LEU A 222 -6.18 1.44 11.03
C LEU A 222 -6.80 0.03 10.98
N PRO A 223 -6.29 -0.93 11.78
CA PRO A 223 -6.83 -2.29 11.80
C PRO A 223 -8.32 -2.31 12.11
N ALA A 224 -9.08 -3.20 11.44
CA ALA A 224 -10.52 -3.31 11.56
C ALA A 224 -11.00 -3.49 13.02
N ASN A 225 -10.34 -4.35 13.79
CA ASN A 225 -10.62 -4.55 15.22
C ASN A 225 -10.29 -3.36 16.14
N ARG A 226 -9.66 -2.30 15.61
CA ARG A 226 -9.33 -1.06 16.32
C ARG A 226 -10.09 0.14 15.81
N ASP A 227 -10.97 -0.06 14.84
CA ASP A 227 -11.75 0.98 14.18
C ASP A 227 -13.22 0.89 14.65
N PRO A 228 -13.68 1.80 15.52
CA PRO A 228 -15.03 1.75 16.08
C PRO A 228 -16.15 1.94 15.05
N VAL A 229 -15.83 2.41 13.84
CA VAL A 229 -16.82 2.66 12.78
C VAL A 229 -16.64 1.75 11.57
N TYR A 230 -15.70 0.80 11.62
CA TYR A 230 -15.47 -0.19 10.55
C TYR A 230 -16.73 -1.00 10.24
N GLY A 231 -17.12 -1.02 8.96
CA GLY A 231 -18.29 -1.79 8.49
C GLY A 231 -19.64 -1.27 9.00
N THR A 232 -19.69 -0.08 9.61
CA THR A 232 -20.92 0.51 10.14
C THR A 232 -21.50 1.58 9.22
N ALA A 233 -22.75 1.98 9.45
CA ALA A 233 -23.35 3.12 8.77
C ALA A 233 -22.65 4.47 9.08
N ASP A 234 -21.86 4.53 10.16
CA ASP A 234 -21.12 5.71 10.63
C ASP A 234 -19.69 5.77 10.06
N GLU A 235 -19.33 4.89 9.11
CA GLU A 235 -17.95 4.69 8.63
C GLU A 235 -17.26 5.91 8.00
N LYS A 236 -18.02 6.96 7.67
CA LYS A 236 -17.54 8.24 7.16
C LYS A 236 -17.10 9.20 8.26
N ASN A 237 -17.56 9.00 9.49
CA ASN A 237 -17.19 9.79 10.66
C ASN A 237 -16.08 9.07 11.43
N TRP A 238 -14.86 9.12 10.89
CA TRP A 238 -13.72 8.37 11.42
C TRP A 238 -13.44 8.69 12.89
N LYS A 239 -13.26 7.65 13.71
CA LYS A 239 -12.89 7.73 15.12
C LYS A 239 -11.55 7.04 15.31
N VAL A 240 -10.48 7.78 15.03
CA VAL A 240 -9.12 7.23 14.99
C VAL A 240 -8.45 7.38 16.34
N ASP A 241 -8.11 6.27 16.97
CA ASP A 241 -7.17 6.21 18.07
C ASP A 241 -5.74 6.17 17.51
N TYR A 242 -4.99 7.28 17.64
CA TYR A 242 -3.68 7.42 16.97
C TYR A 242 -2.67 6.30 17.28
N PRO A 243 -2.53 5.80 18.53
CA PRO A 243 -1.66 4.67 18.84
C PRO A 243 -2.08 3.35 18.16
N SER A 244 -3.33 3.24 17.71
CA SER A 244 -3.83 2.06 17.00
C SER A 244 -3.47 2.06 15.51
N ILE A 245 -2.97 3.17 14.97
CA ILE A 245 -2.48 3.25 13.59
C ILE A 245 -1.21 2.41 13.44
N ARG A 246 -1.14 1.64 12.36
CA ARG A 246 0.06 0.87 12.00
C ARG A 246 0.69 1.43 10.74
N ALA A 247 2.00 1.68 10.81
CA ALA A 247 2.82 1.80 9.62
C ALA A 247 3.11 0.40 9.07
N LEU A 248 3.16 0.28 7.75
CA LEU A 248 3.41 -0.96 7.02
C LEU A 248 4.69 -0.82 6.19
N PRO A 249 5.87 -0.79 6.82
CA PRO A 249 7.13 -0.85 6.09
C PRO A 249 7.25 -2.19 5.38
N GLY A 250 7.85 -2.19 4.20
CA GLY A 250 8.02 -3.38 3.37
C GLY A 250 9.26 -3.27 2.50
N LYS A 251 9.76 -4.41 2.05
CA LYS A 251 10.91 -4.50 1.14
C LYS A 251 10.53 -5.32 -0.11
N PRO A 252 11.32 -5.26 -1.19
CA PRO A 252 11.13 -6.16 -2.32
C PRO A 252 11.05 -7.62 -1.85
N GLY A 253 10.05 -8.35 -2.35
CA GLY A 253 9.70 -9.68 -1.85
C GLY A 253 8.46 -9.72 -0.95
N ASP A 254 8.17 -8.62 -0.25
CA ASP A 254 6.96 -8.52 0.57
C ASP A 254 5.74 -8.19 -0.30
N TRP A 255 4.56 -8.52 0.21
CA TRP A 255 3.29 -8.01 -0.29
C TRP A 255 2.27 -7.89 0.83
N PHE A 256 1.31 -7.01 0.61
CA PHE A 256 0.27 -6.66 1.56
C PHE A 256 -1.08 -6.86 0.91
N CYS A 257 -2.08 -7.24 1.70
CA CYS A 257 -3.43 -7.39 1.23
C CYS A 257 -4.40 -6.89 2.28
N TRP A 258 -5.41 -6.14 1.85
CA TRP A 258 -6.47 -5.65 2.72
C TRP A 258 -7.82 -5.68 2.03
N ASN A 259 -8.88 -5.73 2.83
CA ASN A 259 -10.23 -5.56 2.31
C ASN A 259 -10.55 -4.08 2.05
N GLN A 260 -11.54 -3.82 1.19
CA GLN A 260 -11.92 -2.47 0.76
C GLN A 260 -12.60 -1.62 1.84
N ALA A 261 -12.82 -2.18 3.04
CA ALA A 261 -13.47 -1.49 4.14
C ALA A 261 -12.47 -0.93 5.16
N VAL A 262 -11.19 -1.33 5.14
CA VAL A 262 -10.21 -0.79 6.09
C VAL A 262 -9.84 0.66 5.75
N LEU A 263 -9.62 1.48 6.78
CA LEU A 263 -9.11 2.83 6.60
C LEU A 263 -7.59 2.76 6.38
N HIS A 264 -7.10 3.24 5.25
CA HIS A 264 -5.68 3.17 4.89
C HIS A 264 -5.23 4.37 4.04
N TRP A 265 -3.91 4.58 3.95
CA TRP A 265 -3.27 5.66 3.18
C TRP A 265 -1.80 5.40 2.91
N GLY A 266 -1.20 6.14 1.99
CA GLY A 266 0.27 6.22 1.88
C GLY A 266 0.81 7.44 2.62
N GLY A 267 1.93 7.27 3.32
CA GLY A 267 2.52 8.33 4.14
C GLY A 267 3.00 9.54 3.34
N GLN A 268 3.10 10.67 4.03
CA GLN A 268 3.86 11.83 3.57
C GLN A 268 5.35 11.51 3.66
N THR A 269 6.11 11.87 2.63
CA THR A 269 7.56 11.71 2.62
C THR A 269 8.26 12.70 3.54
N SER A 270 9.42 12.30 4.06
CA SER A 270 10.37 13.18 4.75
C SER A 270 11.38 13.74 3.75
N GLN A 271 11.61 15.05 3.78
CA GLN A 271 12.65 15.72 2.98
C GLN A 271 14.07 15.19 3.23
N PHE A 272 14.30 14.49 4.35
CA PHE A 272 15.59 13.88 4.70
C PHE A 272 15.77 12.47 4.15
N CYS A 273 14.76 11.93 3.47
CA CYS A 273 14.87 10.69 2.72
C CYS A 273 15.19 11.03 1.26
N HIS A 274 16.07 10.25 0.63
CA HIS A 274 16.45 10.45 -0.77
C HIS A 274 15.91 9.35 -1.69
N GLU A 275 15.47 8.23 -1.12
CA GLU A 275 15.09 7.04 -1.88
C GLU A 275 13.60 7.06 -2.24
N PRO A 276 13.24 7.03 -3.54
CA PRO A 276 11.84 6.97 -3.96
C PRO A 276 11.20 5.63 -3.60
N ARG A 277 9.94 5.68 -3.19
CA ARG A 277 9.12 4.49 -2.95
C ARG A 277 8.36 4.11 -4.22
N MET A 278 8.63 2.93 -4.74
CA MET A 278 7.90 2.36 -5.87
C MET A 278 7.02 1.21 -5.42
N SER A 279 5.83 1.11 -6.00
CA SER A 279 4.88 0.06 -5.66
C SER A 279 3.85 -0.13 -6.77
N ILE A 280 3.20 -1.29 -6.78
CA ILE A 280 2.04 -1.58 -7.62
C ILE A 280 0.91 -2.15 -6.78
N ALA A 281 -0.32 -1.99 -7.25
CA ALA A 281 -1.48 -2.63 -6.64
C ALA A 281 -2.48 -3.08 -7.69
N LEU A 282 -3.21 -4.14 -7.35
CA LEU A 282 -4.27 -4.72 -8.17
C LEU A 282 -5.39 -5.22 -7.25
N GLU A 283 -6.63 -4.96 -7.64
CA GLU A 283 -7.80 -5.40 -6.91
C GLU A 283 -8.39 -6.69 -7.48
N PHE A 284 -8.98 -7.48 -6.59
CA PHE A 284 -9.65 -8.74 -6.90
C PHE A 284 -11.01 -8.77 -6.23
N GLN A 285 -11.98 -9.39 -6.89
CA GLN A 285 -13.30 -9.62 -6.32
C GLN A 285 -13.67 -11.09 -6.37
N ARG A 286 -14.62 -11.50 -5.53
CA ARG A 286 -15.19 -12.85 -5.62
C ARG A 286 -15.94 -13.05 -6.95
N GLY A 287 -15.96 -14.29 -7.44
CA GLY A 287 -16.70 -14.66 -8.66
C GLY A 287 -18.21 -14.77 -8.45
N ASP A 288 -18.63 -15.02 -7.21
CA ASP A 288 -20.03 -15.12 -6.78
C ASP A 288 -20.67 -13.76 -6.42
N GLU A 289 -19.99 -12.64 -6.68
CA GLU A 289 -20.50 -11.28 -6.49
C GLU A 289 -20.75 -10.56 -7.84
N PRO A 290 -21.78 -9.71 -7.94
CA PRO A 290 -21.94 -8.84 -9.10
C PRO A 290 -20.69 -7.99 -9.36
N ALA A 291 -20.38 -7.75 -10.63
CA ALA A 291 -19.22 -6.94 -11.01
C ALA A 291 -19.27 -5.53 -10.42
N PHE A 292 -18.28 -5.17 -9.61
CA PHE A 292 -18.11 -3.82 -9.08
C PHE A 292 -17.53 -2.88 -10.13
N ASN A 293 -16.70 -3.41 -11.03
CA ASN A 293 -16.12 -2.67 -12.15
C ASN A 293 -15.96 -3.60 -13.36
N LYS A 294 -16.28 -3.12 -14.56
CA LYS A 294 -16.19 -3.90 -15.80
C LYS A 294 -15.05 -3.42 -16.71
N PRO A 295 -14.45 -4.27 -17.54
CA PRO A 295 -14.65 -5.72 -17.61
C PRO A 295 -13.98 -6.45 -16.45
N LEU A 296 -14.62 -7.51 -15.94
CA LEU A 296 -13.93 -8.46 -15.05
C LEU A 296 -13.06 -9.38 -15.91
N LEU A 297 -11.91 -9.74 -15.34
CA LEU A 297 -10.90 -10.56 -16.01
C LEU A 297 -10.79 -11.89 -15.27
N GLY A 298 -10.46 -12.96 -16.01
CA GLY A 298 -10.04 -14.21 -15.38
C GLY A 298 -8.76 -14.02 -14.56
N THR A 299 -8.43 -15.00 -13.72
CA THR A 299 -7.23 -14.98 -12.85
C THR A 299 -5.91 -14.91 -13.64
N LEU A 300 -5.94 -15.34 -14.91
CA LEU A 300 -4.84 -15.29 -15.88
C LEU A 300 -5.34 -14.79 -17.24
N PRO A 301 -5.59 -13.48 -17.41
CA PRO A 301 -6.34 -13.01 -18.55
C PRO A 301 -5.54 -13.00 -19.86
N ASN A 302 -4.23 -13.28 -19.83
CA ASN A 302 -3.34 -13.43 -21.01
C ASN A 302 -3.60 -12.38 -22.10
N LEU A 303 -3.76 -11.12 -21.68
CA LEU A 303 -4.24 -10.05 -22.53
C LEU A 303 -3.18 -9.63 -23.54
N GLY A 304 -3.66 -9.34 -24.76
CA GLY A 304 -2.87 -8.73 -25.82
C GLY A 304 -2.47 -7.28 -25.49
N PHE A 305 -1.55 -6.73 -26.28
CA PHE A 305 -0.97 -5.41 -26.01
C PHE A 305 -2.04 -4.32 -26.03
N GLU A 306 -2.91 -4.33 -27.04
CA GLU A 306 -3.99 -3.36 -27.18
C GLU A 306 -4.97 -3.38 -26.00
N ASP A 307 -5.31 -4.57 -25.49
CA ASP A 307 -6.22 -4.71 -24.35
C ASP A 307 -5.56 -4.19 -23.07
N ARG A 308 -4.28 -4.49 -22.84
CA ARG A 308 -3.50 -3.92 -21.72
C ARG A 308 -3.42 -2.41 -21.82
N LEU A 309 -3.16 -1.87 -23.01
CA LEU A 309 -3.11 -0.44 -23.25
C LEU A 309 -4.46 0.23 -22.95
N LYS A 310 -5.58 -0.38 -23.38
CA LYS A 310 -6.93 0.09 -23.04
C LYS A 310 -7.20 0.07 -21.54
N MET A 311 -6.78 -0.97 -20.83
CA MET A 311 -6.94 -1.02 -19.38
C MET A 311 -6.10 0.04 -18.67
N VAL A 312 -4.85 0.25 -19.07
CA VAL A 312 -3.98 1.31 -18.54
C VAL A 312 -4.61 2.68 -18.76
N ALA A 313 -5.10 2.94 -19.99
CA ALA A 313 -5.82 4.16 -20.31
C ALA A 313 -7.08 4.33 -19.45
N LYS A 314 -7.86 3.27 -19.24
CA LYS A 314 -8.99 3.28 -18.33
C LYS A 314 -8.57 3.66 -16.90
N GLN A 315 -7.44 3.14 -16.40
CA GLN A 315 -6.95 3.49 -15.05
C GLN A 315 -6.60 4.98 -14.95
N ILE A 316 -5.96 5.55 -15.96
CA ILE A 316 -5.63 6.98 -16.02
C ILE A 316 -6.90 7.83 -15.84
N LEU A 317 -7.97 7.47 -16.54
CA LEU A 317 -9.26 8.17 -16.43
C LEU A 317 -9.96 7.90 -15.09
N GLN A 318 -9.90 6.66 -14.58
CA GLN A 318 -10.53 6.26 -13.33
C GLN A 318 -9.93 6.99 -12.13
N PHE A 319 -8.59 7.07 -12.05
CA PHE A 319 -7.88 7.61 -10.89
C PHE A 319 -7.41 9.08 -11.04
N GLN A 320 -7.86 9.80 -12.07
CA GLN A 320 -7.49 11.21 -12.28
C GLN A 320 -7.84 12.15 -11.10
N HIS A 321 -8.81 11.76 -10.28
CA HIS A 321 -9.21 12.49 -9.07
C HIS A 321 -8.25 12.27 -7.88
N MET A 322 -7.44 11.20 -7.93
CA MET A 322 -6.44 10.84 -6.92
C MET A 322 -5.02 11.20 -7.36
N TYR A 323 -4.73 11.15 -8.66
CA TYR A 323 -3.40 11.40 -9.22
C TYR A 323 -3.50 12.25 -10.49
N ALA A 324 -3.07 13.51 -10.41
CA ALA A 324 -3.18 14.45 -11.51
C ALA A 324 -2.07 14.20 -12.54
N LEU A 325 -2.44 13.72 -13.73
CA LEU A 325 -1.56 13.62 -14.89
C LEU A 325 -1.73 14.82 -15.86
N PRO A 326 -0.72 15.13 -16.68
CA PRO A 326 -0.81 16.16 -17.72
C PRO A 326 -2.02 15.95 -18.65
N GLN A 327 -2.60 17.04 -19.17
CA GLN A 327 -3.75 16.97 -20.07
C GLN A 327 -3.50 16.05 -21.28
N SER A 328 -2.29 16.08 -21.84
CA SER A 328 -1.89 15.21 -22.95
C SER A 328 -2.01 13.71 -22.65
N MET A 329 -1.77 13.28 -21.41
CA MET A 329 -1.97 11.90 -20.99
C MET A 329 -3.46 11.54 -20.88
N ARG A 330 -4.29 12.50 -20.42
CA ARG A 330 -5.75 12.31 -20.36
C ARG A 330 -6.37 12.24 -21.76
N ASP A 331 -5.90 13.08 -22.67
CA ASP A 331 -6.36 13.09 -24.07
C ASP A 331 -6.00 11.77 -24.75
N LEU A 332 -4.76 11.30 -24.57
CA LEU A 332 -4.33 9.98 -25.05
C LEU A 332 -5.20 8.86 -24.49
N ALA A 333 -5.41 8.85 -23.16
CA ALA A 333 -6.19 7.81 -22.52
C ALA A 333 -7.64 7.77 -23.02
N THR A 334 -8.24 8.95 -23.25
CA THR A 334 -9.59 9.08 -23.84
C THR A 334 -9.60 8.50 -25.25
N GLN A 335 -8.63 8.85 -26.09
CA GLN A 335 -8.51 8.33 -27.45
C GLN A 335 -8.37 6.79 -27.50
N ILE A 336 -7.58 6.21 -26.58
CA ILE A 336 -7.35 4.75 -26.52
C ILE A 336 -8.63 4.01 -26.12
N VAL A 337 -9.39 4.52 -25.15
CA VAL A 337 -10.61 3.87 -24.65
C VAL A 337 -11.75 3.93 -25.68
N GLY A 338 -11.79 4.98 -26.51
CA GLY A 338 -12.82 5.22 -27.52
C GLY A 338 -13.91 6.13 -27.01
#